data_AF-A0A2G5KF45-F1
#
_entry.id   AF-A0A2G5KF45-F1
#
_cell.length_a   1.000
_cell.length_b   1.000
_cell.length_c   1.000
_cell.angle_alpha   90.00
_cell.angle_beta   90.00
_cell.angle_gamma   90.00
#
_symmetry.space_group_name_H-M   'P 1'
#
loop_
_entity.id
_entity.type
_entity.pdbx_description
1 polymer ?
#
loop_
_entity_poly.entity_id
_entity_poly.type
_entity_poly.pdbx_seq_one_letter_code
_entity_poly.pdbx_strand_id
1 'polypeptide(L)'
;MLTNAAAQNQDPILVNNDVSSLLSSLKNLATSKSLEDAPVFKLSDKKTFVLNLNVEKVVQKERIFIGTIGTTKNSSFTLSFDGKVLKGHILEKNANRAYNVFSLPNKKVYLEETNINTILCVDYVKSTSTTQNRQVA
;
A
#
# COMPACT_ATOMS: atom_id res chain seq x y z
N MET A 1 5.85 20.01 -25.53
CA MET A 1 4.68 19.09 -25.51
C MET A 1 4.72 18.37 -24.18
N LEU A 2 3.78 18.65 -23.28
CA LEU A 2 3.71 18.00 -21.96
C LEU A 2 2.82 16.76 -22.12
N THR A 3 3.41 15.57 -22.11
CA THR A 3 2.66 14.32 -22.19
C THR A 3 2.00 14.03 -20.84
N ASN A 4 0.67 14.14 -20.80
CA ASN A 4 -0.16 13.66 -19.72
C ASN A 4 0.19 12.19 -19.41
N ALA A 5 0.58 11.90 -18.17
CA ALA A 5 0.61 10.54 -17.67
C ALA A 5 -0.84 10.05 -17.57
N ALA A 6 -1.24 9.18 -18.49
CA ALA A 6 -2.55 8.54 -18.44
C ALA A 6 -2.67 7.73 -17.14
N ALA A 7 -3.65 8.07 -16.30
CA ALA A 7 -4.08 7.21 -15.22
C ALA A 7 -4.52 5.87 -15.83
N GLN A 8 -3.85 4.80 -15.43
CA GLN A 8 -4.08 3.47 -15.98
C GLN A 8 -5.42 2.95 -15.46
N ASN A 9 -6.45 3.07 -16.28
CA ASN A 9 -7.85 2.77 -15.97
C ASN A 9 -8.04 1.25 -15.90
N GLN A 10 -7.80 0.67 -14.72
CA GLN A 10 -8.11 -0.71 -14.37
C GLN A 10 -9.24 -0.68 -13.33
N ASP A 11 -10.25 -1.53 -13.48
CA ASP A 11 -11.34 -1.61 -12.52
C ASP A 11 -10.81 -1.93 -11.11
N PRO A 12 -11.36 -1.33 -10.04
CA PRO A 12 -10.96 -1.64 -8.68
C PRO A 12 -11.15 -3.13 -8.34
N ILE A 13 -10.11 -3.74 -7.79
CA ILE A 13 -10.08 -5.14 -7.39
C ILE A 13 -10.64 -5.26 -5.98
N LEU A 14 -11.65 -6.10 -5.79
CA LEU A 14 -12.17 -6.44 -4.46
C LEU A 14 -11.14 -7.27 -3.70
N VAL A 15 -10.62 -6.76 -2.58
CA VAL A 15 -9.58 -7.42 -1.78
C VAL A 15 -10.05 -7.87 -0.40
N ASN A 16 -11.16 -7.33 0.11
CA ASN A 16 -11.79 -7.79 1.34
C ASN A 16 -13.30 -7.50 1.33
N ASN A 17 -14.12 -8.43 1.83
CA ASN A 17 -15.58 -8.34 1.80
C ASN A 17 -16.20 -7.46 2.91
N ASP A 18 -15.45 -7.11 3.95
CA ASP A 18 -15.91 -6.29 5.06
C ASP A 18 -14.75 -5.62 5.79
N VAL A 19 -14.73 -4.29 5.80
CA VAL A 19 -13.76 -3.47 6.52
C VAL A 19 -13.62 -3.86 7.99
N SER A 20 -14.70 -4.28 8.65
CA SER A 20 -14.67 -4.67 10.07
C SER A 20 -13.82 -5.92 10.27
N SER A 21 -13.92 -6.90 9.36
CA SER A 21 -13.09 -8.11 9.35
C SER A 21 -11.61 -7.77 9.17
N LEU A 22 -11.28 -6.88 8.23
CA LEU A 22 -9.91 -6.42 7.99
C LEU A 22 -9.31 -5.74 9.23
N LEU A 23 -10.07 -4.83 9.86
CA LEU A 23 -9.63 -4.13 11.07
C LEU A 23 -9.40 -5.11 12.23
N SER A 24 -10.22 -6.16 12.32
CA SER A 24 -10.09 -7.19 13.35
C SER A 24 -8.83 -8.02 13.13
N SER A 25 -8.54 -8.43 11.89
CA SER A 25 -7.28 -9.12 11.56
C SER A 25 -6.05 -8.26 11.83
N LEU A 26 -6.07 -6.98 11.49
CA LEU A 26 -4.96 -6.05 11.79
C LEU A 26 -4.76 -5.89 13.30
N LYS A 27 -5.84 -5.75 14.07
CA LYS A 27 -5.79 -5.68 15.53
C LYS A 27 -5.23 -6.97 16.13
N ASN A 28 -5.69 -8.12 15.65
CA ASN A 28 -5.20 -9.42 16.11
C ASN A 28 -3.70 -9.52 15.88
N LEU A 29 -3.23 -9.18 14.67
CA LEU A 29 -1.80 -9.14 14.34
C LEU A 29 -0.99 -8.23 15.28
N ALA A 30 -1.53 -7.06 15.66
CA ALA A 30 -0.88 -6.17 16.63
C ALA A 30 -0.70 -6.82 18.01
N THR A 31 -1.66 -7.66 18.41
CA THR A 31 -1.69 -8.30 19.74
C THR A 31 -0.96 -9.64 19.79
N SER A 32 -1.19 -10.53 18.81
CA SER A 32 -0.64 -11.88 18.75
C SER A 32 0.78 -11.90 18.20
N LYS A 33 1.15 -10.92 17.36
CA LYS A 33 2.36 -10.91 16.53
C LYS A 33 2.49 -12.15 15.62
N SER A 34 1.39 -12.89 15.42
CA SER A 34 1.37 -14.06 14.55
C SER A 34 1.08 -13.63 13.12
N LEU A 35 2.00 -13.93 12.21
CA LEU A 35 1.82 -13.64 10.78
C LEU A 35 0.74 -14.51 10.12
N GLU A 36 0.26 -15.56 10.79
CA GLU A 36 -0.88 -16.36 10.32
C GLU A 36 -2.20 -15.57 10.35
N ASP A 37 -2.29 -14.56 11.23
CA ASP A 37 -3.45 -13.67 11.33
C ASP A 37 -3.38 -12.50 10.32
N ALA A 38 -2.31 -12.42 9.53
CA ALA A 38 -2.07 -11.31 8.63
C ALA A 38 -3.14 -11.25 7.53
N PRO A 39 -3.81 -10.10 7.32
CA PRO A 39 -4.73 -9.94 6.21
C PRO A 39 -4.02 -10.18 4.87
N VAL A 40 -4.70 -10.89 3.96
CA VAL A 40 -4.21 -11.15 2.61
C VAL A 40 -5.10 -10.47 1.60
N PHE A 41 -4.54 -9.57 0.80
CA PHE A 41 -5.20 -8.99 -0.36
C PHE A 41 -4.84 -9.80 -1.60
N LYS A 42 -5.82 -10.45 -2.21
CA LYS A 42 -5.63 -11.18 -3.47
C LYS A 42 -5.92 -10.25 -4.64
N LEU A 43 -4.89 -9.95 -5.44
CA LEU A 43 -5.01 -9.11 -6.63
C LEU A 43 -5.33 -9.96 -7.87
N SER A 44 -4.75 -11.16 -7.92
CA SER A 44 -5.01 -12.17 -8.95
C SER A 44 -4.64 -13.56 -8.41
N ASP A 45 -4.78 -14.60 -9.21
CA ASP A 45 -4.33 -15.95 -8.82
C ASP A 45 -2.82 -16.07 -8.62
N LYS A 46 -2.04 -15.10 -9.11
CA LYS A 46 -0.57 -15.11 -9.03
C LYS A 46 0.00 -13.99 -8.16
N LYS A 47 -0.83 -13.09 -7.65
CA LYS A 47 -0.38 -11.93 -6.88
C LYS A 47 -1.24 -11.71 -5.65
N THR A 48 -0.57 -11.73 -4.50
CA THR A 48 -1.15 -11.48 -3.19
C THR A 48 -0.29 -10.50 -2.41
N PHE A 49 -0.91 -9.66 -1.58
CA PHE A 49 -0.24 -8.88 -0.56
C PHE A 49 -0.59 -9.42 0.81
N VAL A 50 0.42 -9.83 1.56
CA VAL A 50 0.29 -10.17 2.98
C VAL A 50 0.62 -8.92 3.78
N LEU A 51 -0.32 -8.43 4.58
CA LEU A 51 -0.18 -7.17 5.30
C LEU A 51 0.43 -7.42 6.68
N ASN A 52 1.73 -7.17 6.80
CA ASN A 52 2.46 -7.31 8.06
C ASN A 52 2.42 -5.98 8.82
N LEU A 53 1.63 -5.89 9.90
CA LEU A 53 1.48 -4.67 10.69
C LEU A 53 2.72 -4.41 11.55
N ASN A 54 3.23 -3.18 11.49
CA ASN A 54 4.34 -2.72 12.33
C ASN A 54 3.89 -1.68 13.36
N VAL A 55 2.96 -0.79 12.99
CA VAL A 55 2.51 0.32 13.83
C VAL A 55 0.99 0.50 13.69
N GLU A 56 0.30 0.56 14.82
CA GLU A 56 -1.04 1.12 14.94
C GLU A 56 -0.97 2.41 15.77
N LYS A 57 -1.62 3.48 15.32
CA LYS A 57 -1.76 4.73 16.08
C LYS A 57 -3.10 5.38 15.86
N VAL A 58 -3.51 6.23 16.79
CA VAL A 58 -4.73 7.03 16.68
C VAL A 58 -4.35 8.51 16.57
N VAL A 59 -4.82 9.19 15.54
CA VAL A 59 -4.61 10.63 15.32
C VAL A 59 -5.97 11.26 15.00
N GLN A 60 -6.40 12.24 15.79
CA GLN A 60 -7.67 12.96 15.55
C GLN A 60 -8.89 12.04 15.31
N LYS A 61 -9.00 10.94 16.06
CA LYS A 61 -10.03 9.88 15.95
C LYS A 61 -9.91 8.96 14.71
N GLU A 62 -8.90 9.16 13.87
CA GLU A 62 -8.55 8.25 12.79
C GLU A 62 -7.56 7.20 13.29
N ARG A 63 -7.86 5.91 13.04
CA ARG A 63 -6.91 4.81 13.28
C ARG A 63 -6.04 4.64 12.05
N ILE A 64 -4.73 4.67 12.25
CA ILE A 64 -3.71 4.57 11.20
C ILE A 64 -2.90 3.30 11.43
N PHE A 65 -2.80 2.48 10.39
CA PHE A 65 -2.06 1.22 10.35
C PHE A 65 -0.94 1.34 9.34
N ILE A 66 0.29 1.07 9.76
CA ILE A 66 1.48 1.15 8.91
C ILE A 66 2.23 -0.16 9.02
N GLY A 67 2.64 -0.71 7.88
CA GLY A 67 3.32 -1.98 7.86
C GLY A 67 4.04 -2.30 6.56
N THR A 68 4.50 -3.54 6.45
CA THR A 68 5.21 -4.07 5.29
C THR A 68 4.37 -5.06 4.49
N ILE A 69 4.77 -5.33 3.24
CA ILE A 69 4.11 -6.31 2.36
C ILE A 69 4.91 -7.60 2.29
N GLY A 70 4.46 -8.64 2.99
CA GLY A 70 5.10 -9.95 3.05
C GLY A 70 6.59 -9.84 3.39
N THR A 71 7.44 -10.51 2.63
CA THR A 71 8.91 -10.44 2.73
C THR A 71 9.52 -9.49 1.68
N THR A 72 8.69 -8.72 0.98
CA THR A 72 9.12 -7.90 -0.16
C THR A 72 9.84 -6.65 0.34
N LYS A 73 11.15 -6.55 0.06
CA LYS A 73 11.96 -5.38 0.43
C LYS A 73 11.37 -4.10 -0.17
N ASN A 74 11.46 -3.02 0.58
CA ASN A 74 10.99 -1.68 0.20
C ASN A 74 9.51 -1.65 -0.23
N SER A 75 8.69 -2.54 0.33
CA SER A 75 7.25 -2.56 0.09
C SER A 75 6.49 -2.38 1.39
N SER A 76 5.53 -1.45 1.40
CA SER A 76 4.83 -1.02 2.60
C SER A 76 3.38 -0.70 2.33
N PHE A 77 2.58 -0.66 3.39
CA PHE A 77 1.23 -0.14 3.36
C PHE A 77 1.04 0.92 4.43
N THR A 78 0.12 1.83 4.14
CA THR A 78 -0.47 2.75 5.11
C THR A 78 -1.98 2.72 4.89
N LEU A 79 -2.75 2.38 5.92
CA LEU A 79 -4.20 2.42 5.91
C LEU A 79 -4.69 3.35 7.01
N SER A 80 -5.77 4.07 6.77
CA SER A 80 -6.40 4.95 7.73
C SER A 80 -7.91 4.74 7.74
N PHE A 81 -8.49 4.71 8.94
CA PHE A 81 -9.91 4.47 9.15
C PHE A 81 -10.48 5.51 10.10
N ASP A 82 -11.45 6.29 9.61
CA ASP A 82 -12.08 7.40 10.35
C ASP A 82 -13.32 6.97 11.16
N GLY A 83 -13.65 5.67 11.16
CA GLY A 83 -14.87 5.13 11.74
C GLY A 83 -15.94 4.78 10.71
N LYS A 84 -15.82 5.25 9.46
CA LYS A 84 -16.77 5.01 8.38
C LYS A 84 -16.08 4.51 7.11
N VAL A 85 -14.98 5.14 6.73
CA VAL A 85 -14.27 4.89 5.47
C VAL A 85 -12.84 4.49 5.77
N LEU A 86 -12.41 3.40 5.13
CA LEU A 86 -11.00 3.02 5.01
C LEU A 86 -10.43 3.66 3.76
N LYS A 87 -9.24 4.26 3.88
CA LYS A 87 -8.45 4.75 2.76
C LYS A 87 -6.97 4.49 3.00
N GLY A 88 -6.14 4.59 1.98
CA GLY A 88 -4.70 4.43 2.13
C GLY A 88 -4.02 3.97 0.87
N HIS A 89 -2.78 3.51 1.02
CA HIS A 89 -1.94 3.12 -0.10
C HIS A 89 -1.09 1.89 0.20
N ILE A 90 -0.78 1.15 -0.86
CA ILE A 90 0.28 0.14 -0.88
C ILE A 90 1.36 0.62 -1.85
N LEU A 91 2.62 0.47 -1.46
CA LEU A 91 3.79 0.87 -2.22
C LEU A 91 4.69 -0.35 -2.43
N GLU A 92 5.06 -0.61 -3.69
CA GLU A 92 6.09 -1.58 -4.08
C GLU A 92 7.25 -0.80 -4.73
N LYS A 93 8.05 -0.09 -3.93
CA LYS A 93 9.03 0.90 -4.41
C LYS A 93 10.03 0.34 -5.42
N ASN A 94 10.53 -0.88 -5.19
CA ASN A 94 11.48 -1.52 -6.10
C ASN A 94 10.86 -1.87 -7.46
N ALA A 95 9.54 -2.11 -7.48
CA ALA A 95 8.79 -2.42 -8.68
C ALA A 95 8.16 -1.20 -9.34
N ASN A 96 8.40 0.01 -8.80
CA ASN A 96 7.81 1.28 -9.23
C ASN A 96 6.27 1.21 -9.35
N ARG A 97 5.62 0.51 -8.41
CA ARG A 97 4.18 0.28 -8.40
C ARG A 97 3.55 0.77 -7.11
N ALA A 98 2.33 1.28 -7.22
CA ALA A 98 1.56 1.70 -6.07
C ALA A 98 0.07 1.45 -6.29
N TYR A 99 -0.67 1.40 -5.19
CA TYR A 99 -2.11 1.16 -5.22
C TYR A 99 -2.81 2.06 -4.22
N ASN A 100 -3.99 2.57 -4.60
CA ASN A 100 -4.94 3.11 -3.65
C ASN A 100 -5.70 1.95 -3.03
N VAL A 101 -5.92 2.01 -1.73
CA VAL A 101 -6.80 1.11 -0.99
C VAL A 101 -7.95 1.93 -0.43
N PHE A 102 -9.19 1.51 -0.65
CA PHE A 102 -10.36 2.25 -0.20
C PHE A 102 -11.54 1.34 0.07
N SER A 103 -12.43 1.74 0.98
CA SER A 103 -13.72 1.08 1.18
C SER A 103 -14.86 1.87 0.53
N LEU A 104 -15.84 1.16 -0.02
CA LEU A 104 -17.10 1.76 -0.49
C LEU A 104 -18.19 1.70 0.61
N PRO A 105 -19.33 2.40 0.45
CA PRO A 105 -20.44 2.35 1.42
C PRO A 105 -21.00 0.95 1.71
N ASN A 106 -20.76 0.00 0.81
CA ASN A 106 -21.06 -1.42 1.00
C ASN A 106 -20.09 -2.15 1.96
N LYS A 107 -19.19 -1.40 2.63
CA LYS A 107 -18.17 -1.89 3.58
C LYS A 107 -17.11 -2.80 2.98
N LYS A 108 -17.15 -3.08 1.68
CA LYS A 108 -16.10 -3.86 0.99
C LYS A 108 -14.88 -2.97 0.73
N VAL A 109 -13.72 -3.59 0.73
CA VAL A 109 -12.42 -2.94 0.49
C VAL A 109 -11.91 -3.31 -0.88
N TYR A 110 -11.52 -2.28 -1.62
CA TYR A 110 -11.02 -2.37 -2.99
C TYR A 110 -9.62 -1.81 -3.07
N LEU A 111 -8.95 -2.20 -4.15
CA LEU A 111 -7.61 -1.78 -4.47
C LEU A 111 -7.53 -1.46 -5.97
N GLU A 112 -6.96 -0.32 -6.32
CA GLU A 112 -6.71 0.08 -7.72
C GLU A 112 -5.25 0.51 -7.87
N GLU A 113 -4.65 0.20 -9.02
CA GLU A 113 -3.28 0.65 -9.31
C GLU A 113 -3.25 2.15 -9.56
N THR A 114 -2.20 2.81 -9.07
CA THR A 114 -1.99 4.24 -9.24
C THR A 114 -0.52 4.56 -9.46
N ASN A 115 -0.24 5.76 -9.93
CA ASN A 115 1.12 6.22 -10.16
C ASN A 115 1.84 6.42 -8.82
N ILE A 116 2.95 5.70 -8.60
CA ILE A 116 3.73 5.82 -7.37
C ILE A 116 4.23 7.24 -7.09
N ASN A 117 4.51 8.03 -8.12
CA ASN A 117 4.98 9.42 -7.97
C ASN A 117 3.89 10.32 -7.37
N THR A 118 2.60 10.00 -7.58
CA THR A 118 1.50 10.78 -6.97
C THR A 118 1.36 10.53 -5.48
N ILE A 119 1.91 9.41 -4.97
CA ILE A 119 1.88 9.07 -3.53
C ILE A 119 3.16 9.50 -2.84
N LEU A 120 4.33 9.29 -3.44
CA LEU A 120 5.60 9.61 -2.82
C LEU A 120 5.92 11.12 -2.81
N CYS A 121 5.11 11.94 -3.49
CA CYS A 121 5.33 13.38 -3.68
C CYS A 121 6.75 13.71 -4.18
N VAL A 122 7.36 12.78 -4.91
CA VAL A 122 8.65 12.92 -5.58
C VAL A 122 8.47 12.38 -6.98
N ASP A 123 8.95 13.13 -7.98
CA ASP A 123 9.23 12.52 -9.27
C ASP A 123 10.33 11.50 -9.04
N TYR A 124 9.93 10.23 -8.93
CA TYR A 124 10.84 9.13 -8.64
C TYR A 124 11.62 8.80 -9.91
N VAL A 125 12.44 9.74 -10.37
CA VAL A 125 13.45 9.49 -11.38
C VAL A 125 14.53 8.68 -10.68
N LYS A 126 14.67 7.41 -11.06
CA LYS A 126 15.81 6.57 -10.66
C LYS A 126 17.07 7.39 -10.95
N SER A 127 17.75 7.86 -9.91
CA SER A 127 19.05 8.50 -10.09
C SER A 127 19.98 7.45 -10.67
N THR A 128 20.25 7.55 -11.97
CA THR A 128 21.33 6.81 -12.62
C THR A 128 22.60 7.38 -12.04
N SER A 129 23.17 6.70 -11.06
CA SER A 129 24.50 7.00 -10.54
C SER A 129 25.50 6.85 -11.69
N THR A 130 25.76 7.95 -12.40
CA THR A 130 26.90 8.03 -13.31
C THR A 130 28.14 8.06 -12.43
N THR A 131 28.81 6.91 -12.31
CA THR A 131 30.15 6.82 -11.74
C THR A 131 31.06 7.77 -12.54
N GLN A 132 31.30 8.97 -12.03
CA GLN A 132 32.40 9.79 -12.51
C GLN A 132 33.69 9.12 -12.06
N ASN A 133 34.30 8.34 -12.95
CA ASN A 133 35.70 7.98 -12.86
C ASN A 133 36.51 9.27 -12.87
N ARG A 134 36.96 9.70 -11.69
CA ARG A 134 37.96 10.74 -11.56
C ARG A 134 39.31 10.11 -11.91
N GLN A 135 39.70 10.18 -13.19
CA GLN A 135 41.10 10.05 -13.57
C GLN A 135 41.85 11.21 -12.92
N VAL A 136 42.73 10.88 -11.98
CA VAL A 136 43.82 11.77 -11.56
C VAL A 136 45.06 11.32 -12.32
N ALA A 137 45.57 12.24 -13.13
CA ALA A 137 46.86 12.17 -13.81
C ALA A 137 48.01 12.32 -12.80
#